data_AF-A0A949MG61-F1
#
_entry.id   AF-A0A949MG61-F1
#
_cell.length_a   1.000
_cell.length_b   1.000
_cell.length_c   1.000
_cell.angle_alpha   90.00
_cell.angle_beta   90.00
_cell.angle_gamma   90.00
#
_symmetry.space_group_name_H-M   'P 1'
#
loop_
_entity.id
_entity.type
_entity.pdbx_description
1 polymer ?
#
loop_
_entity_poly.entity_id
_entity_poly.type
_entity_poly.pdbx_seq_one_letter_code
_entity_poly.pdbx_strand_id
1 'polypeptide(L)'
;VVLPNGTGKTKRVAVFAQGAKAEEAKAAGADIVGMEDLAERVKKGDMPFDVVIASPDTMRVVGTLGQILGPRGLMPNPKVGTVTPDVATAVKNAKAGQVQFRVDKAGIVHATIGRRSFEVPALKQNLAALIDALQKAKPSASKGIYLKKVAVSSTMGIGVRVEASTINA
;
A
#
# COMPACT_ATOMS: atom_id res chain seq x y z
N VAL A 1 -3.13 5.13 -1.11
CA VAL A 1 -4.24 5.57 -2.00
C VAL A 1 -4.81 4.37 -2.69
N VAL A 2 -6.14 4.28 -2.77
CA VAL A 2 -6.81 3.25 -3.56
C VAL A 2 -6.85 3.75 -5.00
N LEU A 3 -6.27 2.99 -5.93
CA LEU A 3 -6.32 3.33 -7.34
C LEU A 3 -7.65 2.87 -7.94
N PRO A 4 -8.36 3.71 -8.72
CA PRO A 4 -9.65 3.37 -9.30
C PRO A 4 -9.63 2.08 -10.13
N ASN A 5 -8.56 1.87 -10.90
CA ASN A 5 -8.42 0.71 -11.79
C ASN A 5 -7.48 -0.37 -11.20
N GLY A 6 -7.09 -0.22 -9.93
CA GLY A 6 -6.14 -1.11 -9.26
C GLY A 6 -4.72 -1.06 -9.87
N THR A 7 -3.88 -2.02 -9.46
CA THR A 7 -2.46 -2.12 -9.90
C THR A 7 -2.19 -3.30 -10.84
N GLY A 8 -3.19 -4.15 -11.08
CA GLY A 8 -3.03 -5.34 -11.93
C GLY A 8 -2.14 -6.43 -11.31
N LYS A 9 -1.84 -6.37 -10.00
CA LYS A 9 -1.20 -7.45 -9.24
C LYS A 9 -2.17 -7.94 -8.16
N THR A 10 -2.46 -9.23 -8.17
CA THR A 10 -3.14 -9.90 -7.07
C THR A 10 -2.19 -9.96 -5.87
N LYS A 11 -2.45 -9.15 -4.85
CA LYS A 11 -1.66 -9.14 -3.62
C LYS A 11 -2.20 -10.19 -2.67
N ARG A 12 -1.31 -11.01 -2.11
CA ARG A 12 -1.64 -11.93 -1.02
C ARG A 12 -1.64 -11.18 0.30
N VAL A 13 -2.77 -11.18 1.02
CA VAL A 13 -2.98 -10.41 2.23
C VAL A 13 -3.01 -11.33 3.44
N ALA A 14 -2.08 -11.09 4.37
CA ALA A 14 -2.05 -11.72 5.68
C ALA A 14 -2.60 -10.76 6.73
N VAL A 15 -3.45 -11.27 7.61
CA VAL A 15 -4.12 -10.48 8.64
C VAL A 15 -3.80 -11.03 10.02
N PHE A 16 -3.28 -10.17 10.89
CA PHE A 16 -3.16 -10.40 12.32
C PHE A 16 -4.40 -9.85 13.02
N ALA A 17 -5.29 -10.75 13.42
CA ALA A 17 -6.52 -10.41 14.12
C ALA A 17 -6.97 -11.58 15.01
N GLN A 18 -7.79 -11.28 16.02
CA GLN A 18 -8.37 -12.27 16.93
C GLN A 18 -9.90 -12.14 16.98
N GLY A 19 -10.57 -13.23 17.37
CA GLY A 19 -12.02 -13.25 17.61
C GLY A 19 -12.83 -12.81 16.38
N ALA A 20 -13.84 -11.97 16.60
CA ALA A 20 -14.76 -11.49 15.56
C ALA A 20 -14.04 -10.83 14.36
N LYS A 21 -12.95 -10.09 14.61
CA LYS A 21 -12.17 -9.43 13.53
C LYS A 21 -11.47 -10.44 12.61
N ALA A 22 -11.14 -11.62 13.13
CA ALA A 22 -10.55 -12.69 12.32
C ALA A 22 -11.60 -13.29 11.36
N GLU A 23 -12.84 -13.44 11.81
CA GLU A 23 -13.95 -13.92 10.97
C GLU A 23 -14.31 -12.89 9.90
N GLU A 24 -14.39 -11.60 10.27
CA GLU A 24 -14.59 -10.50 9.32
C GLU A 24 -13.48 -10.44 8.25
N ALA A 25 -12.22 -10.65 8.65
CA ALA A 25 -11.10 -10.69 7.72
C ALA A 25 -11.20 -11.87 6.74
N LYS A 26 -11.59 -13.06 7.22
CA LYS A 26 -11.83 -14.23 6.36
C LYS A 26 -12.98 -13.98 5.39
N ALA A 27 -14.08 -13.40 5.86
CA ALA A 27 -15.23 -13.04 5.03
C ALA A 27 -14.89 -11.95 3.99
N ALA A 28 -14.00 -11.02 4.32
CA ALA A 28 -13.48 -10.01 3.40
C ALA A 28 -12.50 -10.58 2.36
N GLY A 29 -12.14 -11.86 2.46
CA GLY A 29 -11.28 -12.56 1.53
C GLY A 29 -9.80 -12.45 1.87
N ALA A 30 -9.40 -12.34 3.13
CA ALA A 30 -8.00 -12.48 3.52
C ALA A 30 -7.47 -13.89 3.20
N ASP A 31 -6.24 -14.00 2.68
CA ASP A 31 -5.68 -15.29 2.26
C ASP A 31 -5.17 -16.09 3.47
N ILE A 32 -4.64 -15.39 4.46
CA ILE A 32 -4.14 -15.98 5.71
C ILE A 32 -4.58 -15.11 6.88
N VAL A 33 -5.22 -15.71 7.87
CA VAL A 33 -5.64 -15.06 9.11
C VAL A 33 -5.12 -15.88 10.28
N GLY A 34 -4.40 -15.25 11.19
CA GLY A 34 -3.83 -15.91 12.37
C GLY A 34 -3.25 -14.91 13.35
N MET A 35 -2.75 -15.40 14.48
CA MET A 35 -2.14 -14.57 15.51
C MET A 35 -0.75 -15.13 15.87
N GLU A 36 -0.67 -16.00 16.87
CA GLU A 36 0.60 -16.54 17.36
C GLU A 36 1.17 -17.61 16.42
N ASP A 37 0.31 -18.45 15.86
CA ASP A 37 0.61 -19.46 14.85
C ASP A 37 1.23 -18.84 13.58
N LEU A 38 0.66 -17.74 13.10
CA LEU A 38 1.19 -16.99 11.97
C LEU A 38 2.52 -16.32 12.34
N ALA A 39 2.64 -15.77 13.55
CA ALA A 39 3.88 -15.15 14.01
C ALA A 39 5.04 -16.17 14.06
N GLU A 40 4.79 -17.40 14.49
CA GLU A 40 5.79 -18.47 14.45
C GLU A 40 6.20 -18.86 13.04
N ARG A 41 5.25 -18.97 12.10
CA ARG A 41 5.56 -19.25 10.69
C ARG A 41 6.43 -18.16 10.08
N VAL A 42 6.14 -16.89 10.39
CA VAL A 42 6.96 -15.75 9.96
C VAL A 42 8.37 -15.81 10.56
N LYS A 43 8.52 -16.20 11.84
CA LYS A 43 9.83 -16.43 12.47
C LYS A 43 10.61 -17.57 11.80
N LYS A 44 9.92 -18.62 11.36
CA LYS A 44 10.49 -19.75 10.59
C LYS A 44 10.83 -19.38 9.14
N GLY A 45 10.53 -18.16 8.70
CA GLY A 45 10.85 -17.67 7.36
C GLY A 45 9.79 -17.93 6.29
N ASP A 46 8.65 -18.55 6.64
CA ASP A 46 7.55 -18.82 5.72
C ASP A 46 6.64 -17.58 5.61
N MET A 47 6.86 -16.78 4.55
CA MET A 47 6.14 -15.53 4.27
C MET A 47 5.56 -15.49 2.85
N PRO A 48 4.51 -16.27 2.55
CA PRO A 48 3.89 -16.31 1.23
C PRO A 48 2.87 -15.16 1.04
N PHE A 49 3.14 -13.95 1.57
CA PHE A 49 2.23 -12.81 1.50
C PHE A 49 2.95 -11.51 1.14
N ASP A 50 2.21 -10.58 0.50
CA ASP A 50 2.73 -9.30 -0.01
C ASP A 50 2.33 -8.11 0.89
N VAL A 51 1.27 -8.23 1.68
CA VAL A 51 0.75 -7.16 2.56
C VAL A 51 0.34 -7.77 3.89
N VAL A 52 0.70 -7.09 4.96
CA VAL A 52 0.28 -7.41 6.32
C VAL A 52 -0.68 -6.34 6.83
N ILE A 53 -1.81 -6.76 7.37
CA ILE A 53 -2.78 -5.91 8.06
C ILE A 53 -2.86 -6.41 9.51
N ALA A 54 -2.93 -5.49 10.45
CA ALA A 54 -3.02 -5.83 11.87
C ALA A 54 -4.14 -5.07 12.56
N SER A 55 -4.79 -5.72 13.52
CA SER A 55 -5.63 -5.04 14.49
C SER A 55 -4.76 -4.39 15.59
N PRO A 56 -5.17 -3.26 16.21
CA PRO A 56 -4.36 -2.58 17.22
C PRO A 56 -3.96 -3.47 18.41
N ASP A 57 -4.83 -4.41 18.78
CA ASP A 57 -4.63 -5.41 19.83
C ASP A 57 -3.53 -6.44 19.53
N THR A 58 -3.24 -6.71 18.26
CA THR A 58 -2.22 -7.70 17.84
C THR A 58 -0.84 -7.07 17.63
N MET A 59 -0.70 -5.75 17.78
CA MET A 59 0.56 -5.04 17.57
C MET A 59 1.69 -5.46 18.52
N ARG A 60 1.36 -5.95 19.73
CA ARG A 60 2.37 -6.49 20.66
C ARG A 60 3.14 -7.66 20.05
N VAL A 61 2.45 -8.57 19.37
CA VAL A 61 3.06 -9.74 18.72
C VAL A 61 3.80 -9.32 17.46
N VAL A 62 3.17 -8.50 16.61
CA VAL A 62 3.75 -8.00 15.36
C VAL A 62 5.01 -7.15 15.60
N GLY A 63 5.07 -6.42 16.72
CA GLY A 63 6.25 -5.64 17.12
C GLY A 63 7.50 -6.50 17.32
N THR A 64 7.36 -7.72 17.85
CA THR A 64 8.49 -8.65 17.99
C THR A 64 9.04 -9.14 16.64
N LEU A 65 8.22 -9.11 15.59
CA LEU A 65 8.60 -9.48 14.22
C LEU A 65 9.24 -8.32 13.44
N GLY A 66 9.42 -7.16 14.07
CA GLY A 66 9.95 -5.94 13.42
C GLY A 66 11.32 -6.14 12.77
N GLN A 67 12.19 -6.98 13.33
CA GLN A 67 13.50 -7.29 12.72
C GLN A 67 13.38 -8.01 11.38
N ILE A 68 12.32 -8.78 11.17
CA ILE A 68 12.08 -9.56 9.94
C ILE A 68 11.23 -8.75 8.94
N LEU A 69 10.14 -8.16 9.42
CA LEU A 69 9.17 -7.43 8.59
C LEU A 69 9.64 -6.02 8.21
N GLY A 70 10.49 -5.40 9.05
CA GLY A 70 10.98 -4.03 8.87
C GLY A 70 11.84 -3.85 7.61
N PRO A 71 12.95 -4.59 7.43
CA PRO A 71 13.82 -4.48 6.26
C PRO A 71 13.09 -4.74 4.93
N ARG A 72 12.03 -5.55 4.97
CA ARG A 72 11.21 -5.90 3.79
C ARG A 72 10.07 -4.91 3.52
N GLY A 73 9.86 -3.92 4.39
CA GLY A 73 8.79 -2.94 4.23
C GLY A 73 7.38 -3.52 4.41
N LEU A 74 7.25 -4.69 5.02
CA LEU A 74 5.97 -5.37 5.27
C LEU A 74 5.37 -5.02 6.63
N MET A 75 6.07 -4.22 7.43
CA MET A 75 5.62 -3.84 8.78
C MET A 75 4.36 -2.97 8.72
N PRO A 76 3.26 -3.37 9.38
CA PRO A 76 2.04 -2.57 9.44
C PRO A 76 2.29 -1.22 10.11
N ASN A 77 1.74 -0.15 9.55
CA ASN A 77 1.88 1.20 10.09
C ASN A 77 0.50 1.91 10.16
N PRO A 78 0.13 2.49 11.31
CA PRO A 78 -1.11 3.27 11.45
C PRO A 78 -1.25 4.40 10.43
N LYS A 79 -0.13 5.04 10.04
CA LYS A 79 -0.13 6.16 9.08
C LYS A 79 -0.65 5.79 7.69
N VAL A 80 -0.52 4.53 7.30
CA VAL A 80 -0.99 4.02 6.00
C VAL A 80 -2.33 3.30 6.10
N GLY A 81 -2.94 3.26 7.30
CA GLY A 81 -4.22 2.61 7.54
C GLY A 81 -4.18 1.08 7.57
N THR A 82 -2.99 0.46 7.58
CA THR A 82 -2.85 -1.01 7.71
C THR A 82 -2.93 -1.48 9.16
N VAL A 83 -3.00 -0.55 10.12
CA VAL A 83 -3.35 -0.81 11.50
C VAL A 83 -4.67 -0.11 11.76
N THR A 84 -5.76 -0.88 11.80
CA THR A 84 -7.11 -0.34 11.95
C THR A 84 -8.00 -1.33 12.70
N PRO A 85 -8.97 -0.84 13.48
CA PRO A 85 -10.02 -1.70 14.04
C PRO A 85 -10.92 -2.31 12.96
N ASP A 86 -11.11 -1.62 11.83
CA ASP A 86 -11.92 -2.08 10.70
C ASP A 86 -11.05 -2.89 9.71
N VAL A 87 -10.92 -4.17 9.99
CA VAL A 87 -10.04 -5.08 9.25
C VAL A 87 -10.65 -5.46 7.90
N ALA A 88 -11.97 -5.57 7.81
CA ALA A 88 -12.66 -5.95 6.58
C ALA A 88 -12.45 -4.94 5.46
N THR A 89 -12.59 -3.64 5.74
CA THR A 89 -12.36 -2.61 4.71
C THR A 89 -10.90 -2.50 4.34
N ALA A 90 -9.97 -2.68 5.29
CA ALA A 90 -8.54 -2.71 5.01
C ALA A 90 -8.16 -3.86 4.07
N VAL A 91 -8.72 -5.07 4.26
CA VAL A 91 -8.50 -6.21 3.37
C VAL A 91 -9.03 -5.93 1.97
N LYS A 92 -10.26 -5.39 1.86
CA LYS A 92 -10.86 -5.01 0.58
C LYS A 92 -10.01 -3.97 -0.16
N ASN A 93 -9.55 -2.94 0.54
CA ASN A 93 -8.70 -1.89 -0.02
C ASN A 93 -7.34 -2.44 -0.47
N ALA A 94 -6.73 -3.31 0.33
CA ALA A 94 -5.46 -3.95 -0.02
C ALA A 94 -5.60 -4.82 -1.28
N LYS A 95 -6.69 -5.58 -1.42
CA LYS A 95 -6.98 -6.40 -2.60
C LYS A 95 -7.40 -5.57 -3.81
N ALA A 96 -8.07 -4.43 -3.61
CA ALA A 96 -8.40 -3.47 -4.67
C ALA A 96 -7.16 -2.76 -5.26
N GLY A 97 -5.96 -3.08 -4.79
CA GLY A 97 -4.73 -2.54 -5.34
C GLY A 97 -4.32 -1.21 -4.70
N GLN A 98 -4.65 -1.00 -3.43
CA GLN A 98 -4.12 0.14 -2.67
C GLN A 98 -2.60 0.23 -2.82
N VAL A 99 -2.14 1.38 -3.27
CA VAL A 99 -0.72 1.72 -3.38
C VAL A 99 -0.33 2.49 -2.13
N GLN A 100 0.66 1.95 -1.44
CA GLN A 100 1.35 2.65 -0.37
C GLN A 100 2.49 3.42 -1.00
N PHE A 101 2.59 4.70 -0.67
CA PHE A 101 3.69 5.53 -1.09
C PHE A 101 4.42 6.02 0.17
N ARG A 102 5.75 5.99 0.12
CA ARG A 102 6.63 6.52 1.15
C ARG A 102 7.58 7.49 0.49
N VAL A 103 7.93 8.54 1.21
CA VAL A 103 9.00 9.45 0.80
C VAL A 103 10.34 8.75 1.06
N ASP A 104 11.26 8.84 0.11
CA ASP A 104 12.64 8.42 0.32
C ASP A 104 13.44 9.50 1.10
N LYS A 105 14.74 9.28 1.29
CA LYS A 105 15.60 10.28 1.97
C LYS A 105 15.80 11.54 1.14
N ALA A 106 15.60 11.48 -0.18
CA ALA A 106 15.77 12.58 -1.11
C ALA A 106 14.48 13.41 -1.32
N GLY A 107 13.37 13.02 -0.68
CA GLY A 107 12.08 13.71 -0.87
C GLY A 107 11.29 13.24 -2.09
N ILE A 108 11.67 12.14 -2.72
CA ILE A 108 11.04 11.55 -3.90
C ILE A 108 10.01 10.51 -3.47
N VAL A 109 8.87 10.51 -4.15
CA VAL A 109 7.81 9.52 -3.96
C VAL A 109 7.79 8.57 -5.15
N HIS A 110 7.90 7.27 -4.86
CA HIS A 110 7.76 6.21 -5.86
C HIS A 110 6.43 5.50 -5.67
N ALA A 111 5.71 5.30 -6.77
CA ALA A 111 4.44 4.59 -6.76
C ALA A 111 4.17 3.92 -8.10
N THR A 112 3.62 2.70 -8.05
CA THR A 112 3.23 1.95 -9.24
C THR A 112 1.78 2.24 -9.58
N ILE A 113 1.52 2.80 -10.77
CA ILE A 113 0.16 3.19 -11.21
C ILE A 113 -0.58 2.09 -11.98
N GLY A 114 0.10 1.02 -12.41
CA GLY A 114 -0.52 -0.06 -13.17
C GLY A 114 0.49 -0.91 -13.95
N ARG A 115 -0.01 -1.74 -14.86
CA ARG A 115 0.78 -2.54 -15.81
C ARG A 115 0.62 -2.00 -17.23
N ARG A 116 1.56 -2.34 -18.11
CA ARG A 116 1.48 -2.06 -19.56
C ARG A 116 0.21 -2.63 -20.21
N SER A 117 -0.34 -3.71 -19.67
CA SER A 117 -1.54 -4.36 -20.19
C SER A 117 -2.83 -3.56 -19.95
N PHE A 118 -2.77 -2.46 -19.20
CA PHE A 118 -3.93 -1.60 -18.98
C PHE A 118 -4.15 -0.66 -20.15
N GLU A 119 -5.40 -0.29 -20.39
CA GLU A 119 -5.72 0.74 -21.37
C GLU A 119 -5.18 2.11 -20.94
N VAL A 120 -4.85 2.95 -21.91
CA VAL A 120 -4.31 4.30 -21.68
C VAL A 120 -5.22 5.16 -20.79
N PRO A 121 -6.56 5.18 -20.96
CA PRO A 121 -7.45 5.95 -20.09
C PRO A 121 -7.39 5.49 -18.62
N ALA A 122 -7.29 4.17 -18.38
CA ALA A 122 -7.22 3.62 -17.04
C ALA A 122 -5.91 4.04 -16.33
N LEU A 123 -4.80 4.07 -17.07
CA LEU A 123 -3.51 4.56 -16.56
C LEU A 123 -3.54 6.07 -16.26
N LYS A 124 -4.18 6.88 -17.11
CA LYS A 124 -4.36 8.33 -16.87
C LYS A 124 -5.17 8.59 -15.60
N GLN A 125 -6.27 7.86 -15.40
CA GLN A 125 -7.11 7.98 -14.20
C GLN A 125 -6.35 7.58 -12.92
N ASN A 126 -5.56 6.49 -12.96
CA ASN A 126 -4.74 6.09 -11.82
C ASN A 126 -3.65 7.12 -11.50
N LEU A 127 -3.04 7.74 -12.52
CA LEU A 127 -2.07 8.83 -12.36
C LEU A 127 -2.71 10.07 -11.71
N ALA A 128 -3.88 10.49 -12.19
CA ALA A 128 -4.62 11.63 -11.64
C ALA A 128 -5.00 11.39 -10.18
N ALA A 129 -5.56 10.21 -9.86
CA ALA A 129 -5.92 9.84 -8.49
C ALA A 129 -4.71 9.86 -7.53
N LEU A 130 -3.53 9.49 -8.02
CA LEU A 130 -2.30 9.55 -7.24
C LEU A 130 -1.85 10.99 -6.98
N ILE A 131 -1.89 11.85 -8.00
CA ILE A 131 -1.50 13.26 -7.88
C ILE A 131 -2.45 14.02 -6.96
N ASP A 132 -3.75 13.82 -7.10
CA ASP A 132 -4.75 14.45 -6.22
C ASP A 132 -4.53 14.06 -4.76
N ALA A 133 -4.22 12.79 -4.51
CA ALA A 133 -3.91 12.35 -3.17
C ALA A 133 -2.60 12.92 -2.63
N LEU A 134 -1.57 13.10 -3.47
CA LEU A 134 -0.33 13.78 -3.06
C LEU A 134 -0.60 15.25 -2.74
N GLN A 135 -1.41 15.95 -3.53
CA GLN A 135 -1.79 17.34 -3.26
C GLN A 135 -2.56 17.47 -1.94
N LYS A 136 -3.48 16.55 -1.65
CA LYS A 136 -4.18 16.48 -0.35
C LYS A 136 -3.25 16.16 0.82
N ALA A 137 -2.19 15.39 0.57
CA ALA A 137 -1.17 15.06 1.56
C ALA A 137 -0.12 16.17 1.77
N LYS A 138 -0.23 17.31 1.07
CA LYS A 138 0.69 18.44 1.21
C LYS A 138 0.70 18.96 2.65
N PRO A 139 1.85 18.95 3.35
CA PRO A 139 1.96 19.56 4.67
C PRO A 139 1.75 21.07 4.59
N SER A 140 1.07 21.65 5.58
CA SER A 140 0.82 23.09 5.69
C SER A 140 2.11 23.92 5.76
N ALA A 141 3.19 23.36 6.29
CA ALA A 141 4.51 23.99 6.35
C ALA A 141 5.24 24.07 4.99
N SER A 142 4.74 23.39 3.95
CA SER A 142 5.40 23.35 2.63
C SER A 142 5.16 24.62 1.83
N LYS A 143 6.22 25.43 1.67
CA LYS A 143 6.22 26.66 0.86
C LYS A 143 6.63 26.38 -0.60
N GLY A 144 6.04 27.12 -1.53
CA GLY A 144 6.36 27.03 -2.96
C GLY A 144 5.68 25.88 -3.71
N ILE A 145 6.26 25.50 -4.86
CA ILE A 145 5.75 24.46 -5.75
C ILE A 145 5.99 23.08 -5.11
N TYR A 146 4.91 22.39 -4.76
CA TYR A 146 4.97 21.09 -4.07
C TYR A 146 5.40 19.95 -5.00
N LEU A 147 4.86 19.90 -6.23
CA LEU A 147 5.21 18.91 -7.25
C LEU A 147 6.19 19.53 -8.25
N LYS A 148 7.48 19.20 -8.14
CA LYS A 148 8.52 19.78 -9.01
C LYS A 148 8.63 19.08 -10.36
N LYS A 149 8.61 17.74 -10.36
CA LYS A 149 8.81 16.91 -11.55
C LYS A 149 7.96 15.66 -11.44
N VAL A 150 7.32 15.29 -12.54
CA VAL A 150 6.64 14.00 -12.69
C VAL A 150 7.32 13.26 -13.83
N ALA A 151 7.77 12.04 -13.56
CA ALA A 151 8.37 11.17 -14.56
C ALA A 151 7.68 9.82 -14.51
N VAL A 152 7.30 9.30 -15.66
CA VAL A 152 6.72 7.98 -15.82
C VAL A 152 7.74 7.09 -16.50
N SER A 153 8.05 5.96 -15.88
CA SER A 153 8.93 4.94 -16.45
C SER A 153 8.29 3.57 -16.34
N SER A 154 8.69 2.67 -17.23
CA SER A 154 8.48 1.24 -17.04
C SER A 154 9.66 0.64 -16.28
N THR A 155 9.52 -0.60 -15.78
CA THR A 155 10.53 -1.25 -14.94
C THR A 155 11.92 -1.34 -15.59
N MET A 156 11.97 -1.57 -16.91
CA MET A 156 13.21 -1.71 -17.68
C MET A 156 13.34 -0.64 -18.77
N GLY A 157 12.53 0.41 -18.74
CA GLY A 157 12.49 1.43 -19.78
C GLY A 157 12.93 2.80 -19.30
N ILE A 158 13.15 3.70 -20.27
CA ILE A 158 13.53 5.08 -20.02
C ILE A 158 12.37 5.82 -19.33
N GLY A 159 12.72 6.71 -18.40
CA GLY A 159 11.75 7.61 -17.77
C GLY A 159 11.46 8.82 -18.65
N VAL A 160 10.19 8.99 -19.01
CA VAL A 160 9.70 10.15 -19.76
C VAL A 160 9.11 11.16 -18.79
N ARG A 161 9.50 12.43 -18.95
CA ARG A 161 8.94 13.52 -18.14
C ARG A 161 7.55 13.86 -18.65
N VAL A 162 6.62 14.01 -17.72
CA VAL A 162 5.24 14.40 -17.99
C VAL A 162 4.99 15.75 -17.34
N GLU A 163 4.29 16.62 -18.04
CA GLU A 163 3.86 17.89 -17.47
C GLU A 163 2.75 17.66 -16.45
N ALA A 164 2.96 18.17 -15.24
CA ALA A 164 1.99 18.00 -14.15
C ALA A 164 0.69 18.81 -14.39
N SER A 165 0.76 19.88 -15.18
CA SER A 165 -0.35 20.76 -15.55
C SER A 165 -1.41 20.06 -16.41
N THR A 166 -1.01 19.13 -17.28
CA THR A 166 -1.91 18.45 -18.23
C THR A 166 -2.70 17.30 -17.58
N ILE A 167 -2.38 16.92 -16.35
CA ILE A 167 -2.92 15.70 -15.73
C ILE A 167 -4.31 15.92 -15.12
N ASN A 168 -4.64 17.15 -14.73
CA ASN A 168 -5.93 17.51 -14.11
C ASN A 168 -6.98 18.02 -15.12
N ALA A 169 -6.77 17.79 -16.41
CA ALA A 169 -7.72 18.11 -17.50
C ALA A 169 -8.48 16.87 -17.99
#